data_AF-A0A931N9N3-F1
#
_entry.id   AF-A0A931N9N3-F1
#
_cell.length_a   1.000
_cell.length_b   1.000
_cell.length_c   1.000
_cell.angle_alpha   90.00
_cell.angle_beta   90.00
_cell.angle_gamma   90.00
#
_symmetry.space_group_name_H-M   'P 1'
#
loop_
_entity.id
_entity.type
_entity.pdbx_description
1 polymer ?
#
loop_
_entity_poly.entity_id
_entity_poly.type
_entity_poly.pdbx_seq_one_letter_code
_entity_poly.pdbx_strand_id
1 'polypeptide(L)'
;MDITTPQLLYHGTTSNNIDSFSRQLLHSNYWRPGKDFGEGFYTTISIAQARRWAHKTAKEAWDGGKPCVLVVELTSLPPNVEPLLFLSDSPAWASFVYNHRKASTKGIDPCDSHPDIIIGPMADNDTGKIVHKGLQLNKNDEWFYDQIVRSQKGRKLDALKLGNQVVFASERWESHLALVGYHIYAGGRWIYGDASDASETKSV
;
A
#
# COMPACT_ATOMS: atom_id res chain seq x y z
N MET A 1 -6.12 11.85 21.78
CA MET A 1 -4.98 12.19 20.91
C MET A 1 -5.60 12.70 19.61
N ASP A 2 -5.34 13.95 19.23
CA ASP A 2 -5.89 14.51 18.00
C ASP A 2 -4.93 14.16 16.85
N ILE A 3 -5.39 13.33 15.91
CA ILE A 3 -4.63 12.96 14.72
C ILE A 3 -5.19 13.76 13.55
N THR A 4 -4.34 14.61 12.95
CA THR A 4 -4.67 15.26 11.68
C THR A 4 -4.12 14.43 10.53
N THR A 5 -4.99 14.02 9.62
CA THR A 5 -4.65 13.17 8.49
C THR A 5 -4.54 13.97 7.20
N PRO A 6 -3.76 13.53 6.21
CA PRO A 6 -3.86 14.08 4.87
C PRO A 6 -5.30 13.92 4.36
N GLN A 7 -5.81 14.92 3.65
CA GLN A 7 -7.15 14.86 3.08
C GLN A 7 -7.25 13.73 2.04
N LEU A 8 -6.21 13.56 1.22
CA LEU A 8 -6.21 12.60 0.12
C LEU A 8 -5.07 11.57 0.24
N LEU A 9 -5.42 10.33 -0.07
CA LEU A 9 -4.56 9.17 -0.19
C LEU A 9 -4.70 8.57 -1.58
N TYR A 10 -3.65 7.92 -2.06
CA TYR A 10 -3.59 7.38 -3.42
C TYR A 10 -3.27 5.89 -3.41
N HIS A 11 -4.00 5.12 -4.22
CA HIS A 11 -3.77 3.68 -4.40
C HIS A 11 -3.50 3.37 -5.88
N GLY A 12 -2.40 2.66 -6.16
CA GLY A 12 -2.04 2.26 -7.53
C GLY A 12 -2.58 0.87 -7.88
N THR A 13 -3.43 0.80 -8.90
CA THR A 13 -4.13 -0.41 -9.37
C THR A 13 -4.27 -0.41 -10.90
N THR A 14 -5.18 -1.22 -11.44
CA THR A 14 -5.60 -1.22 -12.85
C THR A 14 -7.03 -0.71 -12.99
N SER A 15 -7.33 -0.13 -14.17
CA SER A 15 -8.66 0.44 -14.48
C SER A 15 -9.80 -0.57 -14.38
N ASN A 16 -9.54 -1.86 -14.57
CA ASN A 16 -10.56 -2.91 -14.42
C ASN A 16 -11.09 -3.06 -12.97
N ASN A 17 -10.36 -2.53 -11.98
CA ASN A 17 -10.76 -2.61 -10.59
C ASN A 17 -11.60 -1.40 -10.12
N ILE A 18 -11.85 -0.40 -10.97
CA ILE A 18 -12.59 0.80 -10.55
C ILE A 18 -13.99 0.41 -10.03
N ASP A 19 -14.69 -0.49 -10.72
CA ASP A 19 -16.05 -0.92 -10.34
C ASP A 19 -16.10 -1.77 -9.06
N SER A 20 -15.03 -2.49 -8.72
CA SER A 20 -14.98 -3.18 -7.43
C SER A 20 -14.70 -2.20 -6.30
N PHE A 21 -13.74 -1.30 -6.48
CA PHE A 21 -13.41 -0.27 -5.49
C PHE A 21 -14.52 0.76 -5.28
N SER A 22 -15.35 1.05 -6.28
CA SER A 22 -16.51 1.93 -6.13
C SER A 22 -17.66 1.30 -5.34
N ARG A 23 -17.67 -0.03 -5.20
CA ARG A 23 -18.64 -0.75 -4.36
C ARG A 23 -18.14 -0.94 -2.93
N GLN A 24 -16.86 -1.27 -2.79
CA GLN A 24 -16.23 -1.50 -1.49
C GLN A 24 -14.72 -1.27 -1.62
N LEU A 25 -14.18 -0.33 -0.85
CA LEU A 25 -12.75 -0.01 -0.87
C LEU A 25 -11.92 -1.10 -0.17
N LEU A 26 -12.38 -1.51 1.01
CA LEU A 26 -11.73 -2.46 1.90
C LEU A 26 -12.50 -3.77 1.89
N HIS A 27 -11.95 -4.73 1.17
CA HIS A 27 -12.44 -6.09 1.14
C HIS A 27 -11.26 -7.06 1.24
N SER A 28 -11.08 -7.61 2.44
CA SER A 28 -9.96 -8.44 2.91
C SER A 28 -9.69 -9.67 2.04
N ASN A 29 -10.71 -10.19 1.36
CA ASN A 29 -10.53 -11.28 0.40
C ASN A 29 -9.56 -10.93 -0.75
N TYR A 30 -9.41 -9.65 -1.09
CA TYR A 30 -8.46 -9.18 -2.10
C TYR A 30 -7.07 -8.82 -1.55
N TRP A 31 -6.91 -8.76 -0.23
CA TRP A 31 -5.61 -8.50 0.38
C TRP A 31 -4.68 -9.69 0.21
N ARG A 32 -3.40 -9.39 -0.01
CA ARG A 32 -2.37 -10.39 -0.29
C ARG A 32 -1.38 -10.44 0.87
N PRO A 33 -0.96 -11.64 1.30
CA PRO A 33 0.11 -11.80 2.29
C PRO A 33 1.48 -11.40 1.71
N GLY A 34 2.54 -11.43 2.52
CA GLY A 34 3.90 -11.16 2.07
C GLY A 34 4.15 -9.71 1.63
N LYS A 35 3.42 -8.77 2.23
CA LYS A 35 3.58 -7.31 2.05
C LYS A 35 4.33 -6.70 3.24
N ASP A 36 4.72 -5.42 3.13
CA ASP A 36 5.57 -4.75 4.12
C ASP A 36 4.93 -4.72 5.51
N PHE A 37 3.63 -4.43 5.60
CA PHE A 37 2.89 -4.31 6.86
C PHE A 37 1.73 -5.32 6.93
N GLY A 38 1.89 -6.49 6.32
CA GLY A 38 0.85 -7.53 6.33
C GLY A 38 -0.29 -7.29 5.34
N GLU A 39 -1.39 -8.01 5.54
CA GLU A 39 -2.58 -7.89 4.69
C GLU A 39 -3.30 -6.56 4.97
N GLY A 40 -3.71 -5.86 3.91
CA GLY A 40 -4.38 -4.58 4.06
C GLY A 40 -4.59 -3.85 2.75
N PHE A 41 -5.28 -2.72 2.83
CA PHE A 41 -5.42 -1.77 1.75
C PHE A 41 -4.30 -0.72 1.81
N TYR A 42 -3.38 -0.80 0.85
CA TYR A 42 -2.17 0.03 0.82
C TYR A 42 -2.40 1.32 0.04
N THR A 43 -2.15 2.45 0.68
CA THR A 43 -2.20 3.78 0.07
C THR A 43 -0.91 4.56 0.34
N THR A 44 -0.79 5.74 -0.27
CA THR A 44 0.33 6.66 -0.07
C THR A 44 -0.15 8.11 -0.18
N ILE A 45 0.56 9.06 0.43
CA ILE A 45 0.29 10.50 0.24
C ILE A 45 0.91 11.04 -1.06
N SER A 46 1.73 10.24 -1.75
CA SER A 46 2.42 10.65 -2.98
C SER A 46 1.73 10.09 -4.21
N ILE A 47 1.03 10.94 -4.96
CA ILE A 47 0.46 10.55 -6.27
C ILE A 47 1.54 10.02 -7.22
N ALA A 48 2.75 10.58 -7.20
CA ALA A 48 3.86 10.11 -8.03
C ALA A 48 4.26 8.67 -7.68
N GLN A 49 4.22 8.30 -6.40
CA GLN A 49 4.45 6.93 -5.96
C GLN A 49 3.31 6.00 -6.38
N ALA A 50 2.06 6.40 -6.17
CA ALA A 50 0.91 5.61 -6.60
C ALA A 50 0.90 5.36 -8.13
N ARG A 51 1.34 6.33 -8.93
CA ARG A 51 1.54 6.16 -10.39
C ARG A 51 2.58 5.10 -10.70
N ARG A 52 3.71 5.06 -9.98
CA ARG A 52 4.72 4.00 -10.12
C ARG A 52 4.14 2.63 -9.77
N TRP A 53 3.36 2.54 -8.69
CA TRP A 53 2.65 1.32 -8.33
C TRP A 53 1.67 0.88 -9.42
N ALA A 54 0.83 1.79 -9.91
CA ALA A 54 -0.14 1.50 -10.96
C ALA A 54 0.50 0.95 -12.24
N HIS A 55 1.63 1.53 -12.68
CA HIS A 55 2.37 1.00 -13.82
C HIS A 55 2.91 -0.40 -13.57
N LYS A 56 3.45 -0.66 -12.37
CA LYS A 56 3.94 -1.98 -11.99
C LYS A 56 2.78 -2.99 -11.96
N THR A 57 1.67 -2.65 -11.31
CA THR A 57 0.48 -3.50 -11.22
C THR A 57 -0.08 -3.82 -12.61
N ALA A 58 -0.22 -2.85 -13.50
CA ALA A 58 -0.69 -3.06 -14.87
C ALA A 58 0.25 -3.92 -15.70
N LYS A 59 1.58 -3.80 -15.50
CA LYS A 59 2.57 -4.66 -16.18
C LYS A 59 2.49 -6.11 -15.72
N GLU A 60 2.14 -6.33 -14.46
CA GLU A 60 2.02 -7.66 -13.85
C GLU A 60 0.64 -8.29 -14.06
N ALA A 61 -0.38 -7.49 -14.41
CA ALA A 61 -1.73 -7.94 -14.68
C ALA A 61 -1.86 -8.56 -16.09
N TRP A 62 -2.56 -9.69 -16.20
CA TRP A 62 -2.82 -10.37 -17.48
C TRP A 62 -4.14 -9.94 -18.14
N ASP A 63 -4.94 -9.12 -17.45
CA ASP A 63 -6.30 -8.73 -17.84
C ASP A 63 -6.36 -7.51 -18.78
N GLY A 64 -5.19 -6.98 -19.19
CA GLY A 64 -5.09 -5.82 -20.08
C GLY A 64 -5.50 -4.48 -19.45
N GLY A 65 -5.73 -4.44 -18.13
CA GLY A 65 -6.13 -3.22 -17.43
C GLY A 65 -5.07 -2.13 -17.52
N LYS A 66 -5.49 -0.90 -17.88
CA LYS A 66 -4.59 0.27 -17.91
C LYS A 66 -4.15 0.68 -16.50
N PRO A 67 -2.94 1.24 -16.31
CA PRO A 67 -2.53 1.80 -15.03
C PRO A 67 -3.56 2.79 -14.50
N CYS A 68 -4.00 2.60 -13.26
CA CYS A 68 -4.99 3.43 -12.60
C CYS A 68 -4.52 3.84 -11.21
N VAL A 69 -4.74 5.10 -10.84
CA VAL A 69 -4.54 5.59 -9.47
C VAL A 69 -5.88 6.01 -8.92
N LEU A 70 -6.32 5.35 -7.86
CA LEU A 70 -7.50 5.78 -7.10
C LEU A 70 -7.14 6.97 -6.22
N VAL A 71 -8.09 7.88 -6.05
CA VAL A 71 -8.04 9.00 -5.11
C VAL A 71 -9.03 8.70 -3.99
N VAL A 72 -8.50 8.52 -2.79
CA VAL A 72 -9.27 8.13 -1.60
C VAL A 72 -9.20 9.25 -0.59
N GLU A 73 -10.35 9.71 -0.10
CA GLU A 73 -10.45 10.67 0.99
C GLU A 73 -10.65 9.95 2.32
N LEU A 74 -9.94 10.38 3.36
CA LEU A 74 -10.23 9.95 4.74
C LEU A 74 -11.22 10.93 5.35
N THR A 75 -12.47 10.50 5.51
CA THR A 75 -13.59 11.37 5.90
C THR A 75 -13.75 11.50 7.41
N SER A 76 -13.28 10.50 8.16
CA SER A 76 -13.37 10.45 9.62
C SER A 76 -12.41 9.41 10.20
N LEU A 77 -12.36 9.26 11.53
CA LEU A 77 -11.60 8.22 12.22
C LEU A 77 -12.56 7.30 12.99
N PRO A 78 -12.35 5.98 12.98
CA PRO A 78 -13.04 5.08 13.90
C PRO A 78 -12.69 5.41 15.36
N PRO A 79 -13.57 5.07 16.32
CA PRO A 79 -13.24 5.19 17.74
C PRO A 79 -12.15 4.19 18.15
N ASN A 80 -11.34 4.55 19.15
CA ASN A 80 -10.31 3.68 19.74
C ASN A 80 -9.30 3.15 18.69
N VAL A 81 -8.83 4.03 17.81
CA VAL A 81 -7.76 3.73 16.87
C VAL A 81 -6.42 4.02 17.53
N GLU A 82 -5.54 3.02 17.52
CA GLU A 82 -4.14 3.18 17.90
C GLU A 82 -3.26 2.89 16.67
N PRO A 83 -2.74 3.94 16.00
CA PRO A 83 -1.91 3.73 14.82
C PRO A 83 -0.52 3.22 15.21
N LEU A 84 0.03 2.28 14.42
CA LEU A 84 1.46 1.98 14.46
C LEU A 84 2.21 2.92 13.51
N LEU A 85 3.07 3.76 14.07
CA LEU A 85 3.80 4.80 13.32
C LEU A 85 5.29 4.52 13.27
N PHE A 86 5.83 4.42 12.04
CA PHE A 86 7.27 4.45 11.77
C PHE A 86 7.62 5.78 11.09
N LEU A 87 8.22 6.70 11.83
CA LEU A 87 8.55 8.04 11.31
C LEU A 87 9.75 8.05 10.35
N SER A 88 10.63 7.05 10.48
CA SER A 88 11.76 6.82 9.57
C SER A 88 12.06 5.33 9.47
N ASP A 89 13.05 4.99 8.65
CA ASP A 89 13.69 3.69 8.72
C ASP A 89 14.31 3.48 10.11
N SER A 90 14.20 2.26 10.63
CA SER A 90 14.73 1.85 11.93
C SER A 90 14.86 0.33 11.97
N PRO A 91 15.65 -0.24 12.91
CA PRO A 91 15.69 -1.67 13.12
C PRO A 91 14.31 -2.26 13.45
N ALA A 92 13.48 -1.57 14.25
CA ALA A 92 12.13 -2.02 14.58
C ALA A 92 11.22 -2.07 13.35
N TRP A 93 11.26 -1.04 12.49
CA TRP A 93 10.56 -1.04 11.20
C TRP A 93 11.02 -2.20 10.31
N ALA A 94 12.33 -2.39 10.17
CA ALA A 94 12.89 -3.44 9.31
C ALA A 94 12.52 -4.84 9.81
N SER A 95 12.54 -5.07 11.12
CA SER A 95 12.13 -6.34 11.73
C SER A 95 10.64 -6.59 11.53
N PHE A 96 9.80 -5.57 11.70
CA PHE A 96 8.37 -5.63 11.40
C PHE A 96 8.12 -6.01 9.94
N VAL A 97 8.77 -5.31 9.00
CA VAL A 97 8.68 -5.61 7.56
C VAL A 97 9.16 -7.03 7.25
N TYR A 98 10.29 -7.44 7.82
CA TYR A 98 10.85 -8.76 7.58
C TYR A 98 9.90 -9.89 8.00
N ASN A 99 9.27 -9.76 9.17
CA ASN A 99 8.33 -10.74 9.68
C ASN A 99 7.06 -10.84 8.81
N HIS A 100 6.49 -9.72 8.37
CA HIS A 100 5.32 -9.72 7.50
C HIS A 100 5.63 -10.21 6.08
N ARG A 101 6.82 -9.92 5.56
CA ARG A 101 7.26 -10.45 4.26
C ARG A 101 7.51 -11.97 4.28
N LYS A 102 7.92 -12.54 5.42
CA LYS A 102 8.03 -14.00 5.62
C LYS A 102 6.65 -14.68 5.69
N ALA A 103 5.66 -14.01 6.29
CA ALA A 103 4.28 -14.47 6.35
C ALA A 103 3.63 -14.38 4.94
N SER A 104 3.93 -15.37 4.10
CA SER A 104 3.48 -15.44 2.70
C SER A 104 2.19 -16.24 2.49
N THR A 105 1.62 -16.77 3.56
CA THR A 105 0.34 -17.50 3.56
C THR A 105 -0.78 -16.58 4.04
N LYS A 106 -1.91 -16.58 3.33
CA LYS A 106 -3.06 -15.74 3.65
C LYS A 106 -3.61 -16.07 5.03
N GLY A 107 -3.90 -15.06 5.84
CA GLY A 107 -4.41 -15.17 7.20
C GLY A 107 -3.37 -15.55 8.26
N ILE A 108 -2.10 -15.73 7.90
CA ILE A 108 -1.01 -15.86 8.88
C ILE A 108 -0.45 -14.48 9.18
N ASP A 109 -0.54 -14.07 10.45
CA ASP A 109 -0.05 -12.79 10.94
C ASP A 109 1.05 -13.01 12.01
N PRO A 110 2.21 -12.36 11.91
CA PRO A 110 3.25 -12.46 12.94
C PRO A 110 2.96 -11.61 14.19
N CYS A 111 1.94 -10.75 14.19
CA CYS A 111 1.54 -9.96 15.34
C CYS A 111 0.54 -10.72 16.22
N ASP A 112 0.70 -10.64 17.55
CA ASP A 112 -0.34 -11.12 18.49
C ASP A 112 -1.65 -10.33 18.33
N SER A 113 -1.53 -9.03 18.05
CA SER A 113 -2.62 -8.13 17.70
C SER A 113 -2.15 -7.21 16.60
N HIS A 114 -2.66 -7.41 15.37
CA HIS A 114 -2.27 -6.58 14.23
C HIS A 114 -2.88 -5.18 14.35
N PRO A 115 -2.11 -4.09 14.13
CA PRO A 115 -2.66 -2.73 14.19
C PRO A 115 -3.67 -2.48 13.08
N ASP A 116 -4.77 -1.78 13.37
CA ASP A 116 -5.79 -1.46 12.37
C ASP A 116 -5.28 -0.52 11.26
N ILE A 117 -4.31 0.34 11.59
CA ILE A 117 -3.66 1.25 10.66
C ILE A 117 -2.15 1.33 10.93
N ILE A 118 -1.35 1.24 9.87
CA ILE A 118 0.11 1.37 9.93
C ILE A 118 0.55 2.48 8.98
N ILE A 119 1.39 3.38 9.47
CA ILE A 119 1.98 4.46 8.67
C ILE A 119 3.49 4.37 8.78
N GLY A 120 4.18 4.28 7.64
CA GLY A 120 5.63 4.15 7.65
C GLY A 120 6.29 4.31 6.29
N PRO A 121 7.63 4.26 6.24
CA PRO A 121 8.35 4.27 4.98
C PRO A 121 8.13 2.98 4.20
N MET A 122 8.17 3.08 2.87
CA MET A 122 8.16 1.90 2.00
C MET A 122 9.53 1.22 2.02
N ALA A 123 9.55 -0.11 2.16
CA ALA A 123 10.76 -0.87 1.86
C ALA A 123 10.99 -0.85 0.35
N ASP A 124 12.03 -0.14 -0.09
CA ASP A 124 12.43 -0.13 -1.50
C ASP A 124 13.14 -1.45 -1.87
N ASN A 125 13.36 -1.65 -3.16
CA ASN A 125 13.82 -2.88 -3.80
C ASN A 125 12.83 -4.04 -3.72
N ASP A 126 13.11 -5.07 -4.52
CA ASP A 126 12.34 -6.31 -4.58
C ASP A 126 12.42 -7.06 -3.25
N THR A 127 11.70 -6.57 -2.22
CA THR A 127 11.78 -7.01 -0.83
C THR A 127 11.55 -8.52 -0.73
N GLY A 128 10.66 -9.06 -1.58
CA GLY A 128 10.44 -10.51 -1.68
C GLY A 128 11.71 -11.26 -2.07
N LYS A 129 12.45 -10.80 -3.08
CA LYS A 129 13.77 -11.38 -3.43
C LYS A 129 14.80 -11.21 -2.32
N ILE A 130 14.82 -10.07 -1.63
CA ILE A 130 15.75 -9.83 -0.52
C ILE A 130 15.47 -10.82 0.62
N VAL A 131 14.19 -11.00 1.00
CA VAL A 131 13.79 -11.99 2.01
C VAL A 131 14.18 -13.39 1.59
N HIS A 132 13.87 -13.79 0.35
CA HIS A 132 14.22 -15.12 -0.16
C HIS A 132 15.73 -15.38 -0.10
N LYS A 133 16.54 -14.40 -0.53
CA LYS A 133 18.01 -14.46 -0.44
C LYS A 133 18.50 -14.53 1.01
N GLY A 134 17.89 -13.75 1.91
CA GLY A 134 18.22 -13.77 3.33
C GLY A 134 17.98 -15.14 3.96
N LEU A 135 16.84 -15.78 3.65
CA LEU A 135 16.52 -17.13 4.11
C LEU A 135 17.50 -18.17 3.59
N GLN A 136 17.83 -18.14 2.28
CA GLN A 136 18.81 -19.06 1.68
C GLN A 136 20.21 -18.93 2.30
N LEU A 137 20.61 -17.70 2.66
CA LEU A 137 21.94 -17.39 3.21
C LEU A 137 21.96 -17.37 4.75
N ASN A 138 20.88 -17.78 5.41
CA ASN A 138 20.69 -17.76 6.87
C ASN A 138 21.07 -16.40 7.50
N LYS A 139 20.52 -15.31 6.94
CA LYS A 139 20.76 -13.93 7.38
C LYS A 139 19.70 -13.45 8.36
N ASN A 140 20.11 -12.55 9.27
CA ASN A 140 19.24 -11.92 10.26
C ASN A 140 18.54 -10.66 9.70
N ASP A 141 17.70 -10.04 10.53
CA ASP A 141 16.97 -8.81 10.25
C ASP A 141 17.90 -7.58 10.13
N GLU A 142 19.05 -7.55 10.79
CA GLU A 142 20.07 -6.52 10.58
C GLU A 142 20.59 -6.52 9.14
N TRP A 143 20.92 -7.69 8.60
CA TRP A 143 21.31 -7.82 7.19
C TRP A 143 20.18 -7.37 6.27
N PHE A 144 18.94 -7.75 6.58
CA PHE A 144 17.77 -7.35 5.81
C PHE A 144 17.58 -5.83 5.78
N TYR A 145 17.68 -5.20 6.96
CA TYR A 145 17.63 -3.74 7.11
C TYR A 145 18.64 -3.06 6.19
N ASP A 146 19.89 -3.53 6.23
CA ASP A 146 20.98 -3.01 5.40
C ASP A 146 20.71 -3.13 3.89
N GLN A 147 19.91 -4.10 3.45
CA GLN A 147 19.55 -4.27 2.04
C GLN A 147 18.40 -3.34 1.61
N ILE A 148 17.38 -3.16 2.45
CA ILE A 148 16.15 -2.43 2.08
C ILE A 148 16.31 -0.90 2.17
N VAL A 149 17.34 -0.42 2.87
CA VAL A 149 17.70 1.01 2.91
C VAL A 149 18.68 1.41 1.81
N ARG A 150 18.85 0.59 0.77
CA ARG A 150 19.77 0.85 -0.34
C ARG A 150 19.03 0.82 -1.67
N SER A 151 19.33 1.79 -2.53
CA SER A 151 18.91 1.79 -3.93
C SER A 151 19.52 0.61 -4.70
N GLN A 152 19.01 0.33 -5.90
CA GLN A 152 19.61 -0.64 -6.84
C GLN A 152 21.09 -0.37 -7.15
N LYS A 153 21.55 0.88 -7.03
CA LYS A 153 22.95 1.29 -7.22
C LYS A 153 23.78 1.21 -5.93
N GLY A 154 23.26 0.60 -4.86
CA GLY A 154 23.94 0.41 -3.57
C GLY A 154 24.01 1.67 -2.68
N ARG A 155 23.50 2.81 -3.14
CA ARG A 155 23.47 4.06 -2.35
C ARG A 155 22.45 3.96 -1.23
N LYS A 156 22.84 4.37 0.00
CA LYS A 156 21.91 4.49 1.13
C LYS A 156 20.81 5.50 0.79
N LEU A 157 19.57 5.08 0.99
CA LEU A 157 18.39 5.91 0.90
C LEU A 157 18.10 6.46 2.28
N ASP A 158 17.74 7.74 2.36
CA ASP A 158 17.12 8.29 3.56
C ASP A 158 15.61 7.98 3.55
N ALA A 159 14.95 8.14 4.70
CA ALA A 159 13.52 7.90 4.85
C ALA A 159 12.66 8.69 3.83
N LEU A 160 13.11 9.88 3.41
CA LEU A 160 12.37 10.70 2.43
C LEU A 160 12.38 10.08 1.03
N LYS A 161 13.46 9.36 0.66
CA LYS A 161 13.58 8.69 -0.64
C LYS A 161 12.87 7.34 -0.70
N LEU A 162 12.70 6.67 0.44
CA LEU A 162 11.95 5.41 0.52
C LEU A 162 10.48 5.59 0.12
N GLY A 163 9.94 6.80 0.31
CA GLY A 163 8.52 7.06 0.15
C GLY A 163 7.73 6.55 1.36
N ASN A 164 6.40 6.53 1.29
CA ASN A 164 5.57 6.19 2.44
C ASN A 164 4.39 5.27 2.09
N GLN A 165 3.89 4.56 3.09
CA GLN A 165 2.69 3.76 3.03
C GLN A 165 1.76 4.16 4.18
N VAL A 166 0.47 4.26 3.88
CA VAL A 166 -0.62 4.30 4.86
C VAL A 166 -1.47 3.07 4.57
N VAL A 167 -1.47 2.12 5.51
CA VAL A 167 -2.08 0.79 5.32
C VAL A 167 -3.24 0.65 6.27
N PHE A 168 -4.42 0.43 5.71
CA PHE A 168 -5.62 0.08 6.46
C PHE A 168 -5.73 -1.44 6.50
N ALA A 169 -5.43 -2.04 7.65
CA ALA A 169 -5.35 -3.49 7.84
C ALA A 169 -6.66 -4.08 8.43
N SER A 170 -7.73 -3.29 8.47
CA SER A 170 -9.01 -3.67 9.07
C SER A 170 -10.18 -3.06 8.31
N GLU A 171 -11.19 -3.86 7.96
CA GLU A 171 -12.37 -3.42 7.22
C GLU A 171 -13.23 -2.42 8.00
N ARG A 172 -12.99 -2.26 9.31
CA ARG A 172 -13.64 -1.23 10.12
C ARG A 172 -13.41 0.20 9.61
N TRP A 173 -12.40 0.41 8.76
CA TRP A 173 -12.10 1.69 8.12
C TRP A 173 -12.97 2.00 6.91
N GLU A 174 -13.78 1.04 6.42
CA GLU A 174 -14.56 1.21 5.18
C GLU A 174 -15.47 2.43 5.22
N SER A 175 -16.24 2.62 6.31
CA SER A 175 -17.14 3.77 6.48
C SER A 175 -16.42 5.11 6.71
N HIS A 176 -15.09 5.09 6.82
CA HIS A 176 -14.24 6.24 7.08
C HIS A 176 -13.42 6.65 5.84
N LEU A 177 -13.56 5.92 4.74
CA LEU A 177 -12.86 6.15 3.49
C LEU A 177 -13.87 6.36 2.36
N ALA A 178 -13.60 7.32 1.48
CA ALA A 178 -14.42 7.58 0.30
C ALA A 178 -13.55 7.54 -0.96
N LEU A 179 -14.00 6.81 -1.99
CA LEU A 179 -13.43 6.93 -3.33
C LEU A 179 -13.97 8.22 -3.95
N VAL A 180 -13.09 9.21 -4.17
CA VAL A 180 -13.48 10.54 -4.69
C VAL A 180 -13.01 10.78 -6.11
N GLY A 181 -12.34 9.81 -6.72
CA GLY A 181 -11.99 9.85 -8.14
C GLY A 181 -10.87 8.88 -8.49
N TYR A 182 -10.44 8.94 -9.73
CA TYR A 182 -9.35 8.12 -10.23
C TYR A 182 -8.62 8.78 -11.39
N HIS A 183 -7.38 8.36 -11.63
CA HIS A 183 -6.61 8.72 -12.81
C HIS A 183 -6.28 7.46 -13.62
N ILE A 184 -6.62 7.43 -14.90
CA ILE A 184 -6.24 6.35 -15.82
C ILE A 184 -5.14 6.84 -16.75
N TYR A 185 -4.09 6.05 -16.92
CA TYR A 185 -3.05 6.33 -17.91
C TYR A 185 -3.45 5.81 -19.29
N ALA A 186 -3.68 6.71 -20.24
CA ALA A 186 -4.04 6.38 -21.61
C ALA A 186 -3.46 7.42 -22.58
N GLY A 187 -2.97 6.96 -23.74
CA GLY A 187 -2.43 7.85 -24.77
C GLY A 187 -1.26 8.72 -24.29
N GLY A 188 -0.43 8.22 -23.36
CA GLY A 188 0.75 8.94 -22.86
C GLY A 188 0.48 9.95 -21.74
N ARG A 189 -0.75 10.05 -21.24
CA ARG A 189 -1.14 11.00 -20.18
C ARG A 189 -2.06 10.38 -19.14
N TRP A 190 -2.13 11.01 -17.96
CA TRP A 190 -3.10 10.68 -16.92
C TRP A 190 -4.39 11.48 -17.14
N ILE A 191 -5.51 10.77 -17.24
CA ILE A 191 -6.85 11.35 -17.41
C ILE A 191 -7.60 11.13 -16.11
N TYR A 192 -8.14 12.20 -15.52
CA TYR A 192 -8.97 12.11 -14.32
C TYR A 192 -10.41 11.75 -14.67
N GLY A 193 -11.05 10.96 -13.82
CA GLY A 193 -12.50 10.73 -13.81
C GLY A 193 -13.03 10.83 -12.38
N ASP A 194 -14.26 11.32 -12.25
CA ASP A 194 -14.95 11.42 -10.96
C ASP A 194 -15.48 10.04 -10.54
N ALA A 195 -15.50 9.78 -9.24
CA ALA A 195 -16.10 8.57 -8.70
C ALA A 195 -17.63 8.60 -8.82
N SER A 196 -18.26 9.78 -8.89
CA SER A 196 -19.69 9.90 -9.18
C SER A 196 -20.05 9.29 -10.54
N ASP A 197 -19.20 9.51 -11.56
CA ASP A 197 -19.43 9.06 -12.93
C ASP A 197 -19.41 7.52 -13.04
N ALA A 198 -18.63 6.84 -12.20
CA ALA A 198 -18.60 5.38 -12.13
C ALA A 198 -19.89 4.78 -11.54
N SER A 199 -20.69 5.59 -10.81
CA SER A 199 -21.98 5.17 -10.27
C SER A 199 -23.15 5.38 -11.25
N GLU A 200 -23.06 6.34 -12.17
CA GLU A 200 -24.12 6.69 -13.13
C GLU A 200 -24.31 5.67 -14.26
N THR A 201 -23.28 4.85 -14.56
CA THR A 201 -23.39 3.74 -15.53
C THR A 201 -24.34 2.61 -15.06
N LYS A 202 -25.01 2.76 -13.92
CA LYS A 202 -25.97 1.82 -13.32
C LYS A 202 -27.45 2.12 -13.61
N SER A 203 -27.75 3.11 -14.47
CA SER A 203 -29.13 3.50 -14.79
C SER A 203 -29.48 3.33 -16.27
N VAL A 204 -29.20 2.17 -16.87
CA VAL A 204 -29.80 1.72 -18.14
C VAL A 204 -30.08 0.22 -18.09
#